data_AF-A0A9X6LRE3-F1
#
_entry.id   AF-A0A9X6LRE3-F1
#
_cell.length_a   1.000
_cell.length_b   1.000
_cell.length_c   1.000
_cell.angle_alpha   90.00
_cell.angle_beta   90.00
_cell.angle_gamma   90.00
#
_symmetry.space_group_name_H-M   'P 1'
#
loop_
_entity.id
_entity.type
_entity.pdbx_description
1 polymer ?
#
loop_
_entity_poly.entity_id
_entity_poly.type
_entity_poly.pdbx_seq_one_letter_code
_entity_poly.pdbx_strand_id
1 'polypeptide(L)' 'MRNKNVIQKFNEMIEIDPHLESVLVPIGDGMTISKVKK' A
#
# COMPACT_ATOMS: atom_id res chain seq x y z
N MET A 1 -2.92 5.40 18.28
CA MET A 1 -3.73 5.75 17.08
C MET A 1 -3.04 6.71 16.09
N ARG A 2 -1.78 7.12 16.29
CA ARG A 2 -1.10 8.10 15.39
C ARG A 2 -0.75 7.53 14.00
N ASN A 3 -0.59 6.21 13.90
CA ASN A 3 -0.09 5.55 12.68
C ASN A 3 -1.17 5.23 11.65
N LYS A 4 -2.45 5.13 12.05
CA LYS A 4 -3.54 4.74 11.15
C LYS A 4 -3.70 5.71 9.98
N ASN A 5 -3.61 7.02 10.26
CA ASN A 5 -3.73 8.06 9.24
C ASN A 5 -2.56 8.06 8.24
N VAL A 6 -1.37 7.59 8.65
CA VAL A 6 -0.20 7.49 7.79
C VAL A 6 -0.34 6.28 6.87
N ILE A 7 -0.70 5.12 7.43
CA ILE A 7 -0.89 3.88 6.65
C ILE A 7 -2.05 4.01 5.66
N GLN A 8 -3.16 4.64 6.06
CA GLN A 8 -4.29 4.84 5.16
C GLN A 8 -3.93 5.73 3.98
N LYS A 9 -3.27 6.88 4.21
CA LYS A 9 -2.79 7.75 3.13
C LYS A 9 -1.74 7.09 2.25
N PHE A 10 -0.88 6.25 2.83
CA PHE A 10 0.08 5.48 2.06
C PHE A 10 -0.63 4.50 1.12
N ASN A 11 -1.63 3.76 1.61
CA ASN A 11 -2.43 2.84 0.80
C ASN A 11 -3.18 3.58 -0.32
N GLU A 12 -3.80 4.73 -0.03
CA GLU A 12 -4.46 5.56 -1.04
C GLU A 12 -3.46 6.06 -2.11
N MET A 13 -2.23 6.41 -1.72
CA MET A 13 -1.18 6.88 -2.62
C MET A 13 -0.69 5.78 -3.57
N ILE A 14 -0.43 4.57 -3.07
CA ILE A 14 0.10 3.47 -3.89
C ILE A 14 -0.96 2.83 -4.78
N GLU A 15 -2.25 2.97 -4.44
CA GLU A 15 -3.37 2.46 -5.24
C GLU A 15 -3.52 3.25 -6.55
N ILE A 16 -3.25 4.56 -6.50
CA ILE A 16 -3.39 5.46 -7.66
C ILE A 16 -2.09 5.66 -8.45
N ASP A 17 -0.95 5.13 -7.99
CA ASP A 17 0.34 5.33 -8.68
C ASP A 17 0.38 4.51 -9.98
N PRO A 18 0.44 5.15 -11.17
CA PRO A 18 0.44 4.44 -12.44
C PRO A 18 1.68 3.57 -12.67
N HIS A 19 2.77 3.82 -11.95
CA HIS A 19 4.02 3.07 -12.06
C HIS A 19 4.05 1.84 -11.16
N LEU A 20 3.04 1.63 -10.31
CA LEU A 20 2.99 0.51 -9.38
C LEU A 20 1.83 -0.43 -9.68
N GLU A 21 2.10 -1.72 -9.51
CA GLU A 21 1.10 -2.77 -9.33
C GLU A 21 1.20 -3.26 -7.90
N SER A 22 0.17 -3.00 -7.10
CA SER A 22 0.17 -3.26 -5.66
C SER A 22 -0.92 -4.24 -5.25
N VAL A 23 -0.64 -5.10 -4.27
CA VAL A 23 -1.59 -6.04 -3.66
C VAL A 23 -1.46 -5.99 -2.15
N LEU A 24 -2.61 -5.89 -1.46
CA LEU A 24 -2.69 -6.06 -0.01
C LEU A 24 -2.85 -7.54 0.33
N VAL A 25 -1.96 -8.07 1.16
CA VAL A 25 -1.96 -9.46 1.62
C VAL A 25 -2.27 -9.49 3.12
N PRO A 26 -3.28 -10.27 3.57
CA PRO A 26 -3.67 -10.34 4.98
C PRO A 26 -2.75 -11.27 5.78
N ILE A 27 -1.45 -10.95 5.82
CA ILE A 27 -0.45 -11.65 6.65
C ILE A 27 0.01 -10.71 7.77
N GLY A 28 0.02 -11.21 9.01
CA GLY A 28 0.33 -10.41 10.19
C GLY A 28 -0.67 -9.28 10.38
N ASP A 29 -0.18 -8.06 10.61
CA ASP A 29 -1.00 -6.85 10.71
C ASP A 29 -1.45 -6.29 9.34
N GLY A 30 -1.18 -7.03 8.26
CA GLY A 30 -1.39 -6.64 6.87
C GLY A 30 -0.07 -6.22 6.21
N MET A 31 0.20 -6.76 5.02
CA MET A 31 1.40 -6.45 4.25
C MET A 31 1.03 -6.05 2.83
N THR A 32 1.51 -4.90 2.37
CA THR A 32 1.33 -4.48 0.99
C THR A 32 2.58 -4.83 0.18
N ILE A 33 2.40 -5.53 -0.94
CA ILE A 33 3.47 -5.86 -1.89
C ILE A 33 3.23 -5.03 -3.15
N SER A 34 4.24 -4.30 -3.60
CA SER A 34 4.20 -3.46 -4.81
C SER A 34 5.31 -3.84 -5.77
N LYS A 35 4.98 -3.89 -7.07
CA LYS A 35 5.91 -4.10 -8.17
C LYS A 35 5.96 -2.84 -9.04
N VAL A 36 7.17 -2.38 -9.33
CA VAL A 36 7.38 -1.28 -10.30
C VAL A 36 7.14 -1.79 -11.72
N LYS A 37 6.26 -1.12 -12.45
CA LYS A 37 6.02 -1.38 -13.88
C LYS A 37 7.23 -0.87 -14.69
N LYS A 38 7.63 -1.64 -15.72
CA LYS A 38 8.65 -1.20 -16.68
C LYS A 38 8.04 -0.32 -17.75
#